data_AF-A0A1V5CZM1-F1
#
_entry.id   AF-A0A1V5CZM1-F1
#
_cell.length_a   1.000
_cell.length_b   1.000
_cell.length_c   1.000
_cell.angle_alpha   90.00
_cell.angle_beta   90.00
_cell.angle_gamma   90.00
#
_symmetry.space_group_name_H-M   'P 1'
#
loop_
_entity.id
_entity.type
_entity.pdbx_description
1 polymer ?
#
loop_
_entity_poly.entity_id
_entity_poly.type
_entity_poly.pdbx_seq_one_letter_code
_entity_poly.pdbx_strand_id
1 'polypeptide(L)'
;MDITVINICDNVSSLQGAAAPCCGNSQGAQVSPPRIDQPFVNGVIETPGGPVPRIAASLTKKDLLGAIRVRFGIRRMHYTVDPGLYASGDPGPNDPVFVTANYKLSFDRLREAVSGRNGWILVLDTKGINVWCAAGKGTFGTEELIGRIASSSLGKVVNHRTLILPQLSGPGVAAFEVKRRSGFKVVYGPVKASDIPAFLDAGLAATPSMRTKTFPVVERLVLVPVEIIGAAKIALLALAILFLASLFLTGTSLDMAFRYSYNAILAMVIGITAGAFCTPLLLPWLPGRSFSIKGLLPGVAGAILFFAIQGDNGTRNGTLQVYAWLLLIPVLSTYLAMNFTGSSTFTSLSGVKKEMRWAVPLQIAGAVFGCVLWFTSFFVH
;
A
#
# COMPACT_ATOMS: atom_id res chain seq x y z
N MET A 1 14.43 2.45 6.28
CA MET A 1 13.30 1.50 6.20
C MET A 1 12.56 1.79 4.90
N ASP A 2 12.78 1.00 3.85
CA ASP A 2 12.34 1.32 2.48
C ASP A 2 10.84 1.10 2.26
N ILE A 3 10.15 2.16 1.85
CA ILE A 3 8.68 2.21 1.66
C ILE A 3 8.32 2.12 0.16
N THR A 4 9.29 1.87 -0.72
CA THR A 4 9.13 1.78 -2.18
C THR A 4 8.09 0.75 -2.63
N VAL A 5 7.61 -0.08 -1.70
CA VAL A 5 6.97 -1.37 -1.95
C VAL A 5 5.64 -1.51 -1.19
N ILE A 6 5.29 -0.58 -0.30
CA ILE A 6 4.21 -0.81 0.69
C ILE A 6 2.84 -0.51 0.09
N ASN A 7 2.12 -1.60 -0.22
CA ASN A 7 0.89 -1.66 -0.97
C ASN A 7 -0.21 -0.67 -0.51
N ILE A 8 -0.96 -0.16 -1.49
CA ILE A 8 -2.30 0.40 -1.33
C ILE A 8 -3.15 -0.30 -2.38
N CYS A 9 -3.87 -1.34 -1.98
CA CYS A 9 -5.03 -1.86 -2.70
C CYS A 9 -6.32 -1.56 -1.94
N ASP A 10 -6.38 -0.45 -1.21
CA ASP A 10 -7.66 0.09 -0.74
C ASP A 10 -8.32 0.79 -1.93
N ASN A 11 -9.50 0.30 -2.32
CA ASN A 11 -10.34 0.72 -3.46
C ASN A 11 -10.01 0.16 -4.85
N VAL A 12 -10.23 -1.15 -5.02
CA VAL A 12 -10.55 -1.72 -6.35
C VAL A 12 -11.99 -1.36 -6.78
N SER A 13 -12.89 -1.07 -5.84
CA SER A 13 -14.31 -0.82 -6.13
C SER A 13 -14.66 0.63 -6.46
N SER A 14 -13.93 1.63 -5.97
CA SER A 14 -14.32 3.05 -6.14
C SER A 14 -13.78 3.74 -7.41
N LEU A 15 -13.11 3.00 -8.31
CA LEU A 15 -12.57 3.55 -9.57
C LEU A 15 -12.98 2.73 -10.82
N GLN A 16 -13.82 1.71 -10.68
CA GLN A 16 -14.31 0.90 -11.80
C GLN A 16 -15.54 1.49 -12.52
N GLY A 17 -15.88 2.76 -12.26
CA GLY A 17 -17.07 3.42 -12.82
C GLY A 17 -16.85 4.32 -14.04
N ALA A 18 -15.63 4.50 -14.55
CA ALA A 18 -15.38 5.37 -15.70
C ALA A 18 -14.80 4.57 -16.88
N ALA A 19 -15.68 3.94 -17.64
CA ALA A 19 -15.38 3.63 -19.04
C ALA A 19 -15.15 4.98 -19.76
N ALA A 20 -13.92 5.25 -20.17
CA ALA A 20 -13.63 6.40 -21.01
C ALA A 20 -14.31 6.20 -22.37
N PRO A 21 -15.12 7.16 -22.87
CA PRO A 21 -15.62 7.09 -24.23
C PRO A 21 -14.43 7.23 -25.18
N CYS A 22 -14.27 6.24 -26.06
CA CYS A 22 -13.43 6.35 -27.24
C CYS A 22 -13.90 7.54 -28.07
N CYS A 23 -12.97 8.41 -28.46
CA CYS A 23 -13.17 9.65 -29.22
C CYS A 23 -13.63 10.87 -28.39
N GLY A 24 -12.66 11.52 -27.77
CA GLY A 24 -12.78 12.89 -27.27
C GLY A 24 -11.41 13.53 -27.18
N ASN A 25 -11.24 14.69 -27.84
CA ASN A 25 -10.03 15.51 -27.80
C ASN A 25 -9.60 15.74 -26.34
N SER A 26 -8.49 15.11 -25.93
CA SER A 26 -7.84 15.42 -24.66
C SER A 26 -7.15 16.77 -24.80
N GLN A 27 -7.91 17.85 -24.55
CA GLN A 27 -7.31 19.13 -24.19
C GLN A 27 -6.45 18.88 -22.96
N GLY A 28 -5.13 19.03 -23.13
CA GLY A 28 -4.16 18.79 -22.06
C GLY A 28 -4.50 19.66 -20.86
N ALA A 29 -4.85 19.02 -19.75
CA ALA A 29 -4.94 19.71 -18.47
C ALA A 29 -3.63 20.48 -18.27
N GLN A 30 -3.72 21.82 -18.16
CA GLN A 30 -2.55 22.65 -17.88
C GLN A 30 -1.94 22.17 -16.56
N VAL A 31 -0.78 21.53 -16.66
CA VAL A 31 -0.02 21.06 -15.52
C VAL A 31 0.59 22.29 -14.85
N SER A 32 0.09 22.64 -13.67
CA SER A 32 0.67 23.72 -12.87
C SER A 32 2.05 23.32 -12.33
N PRO A 33 3.02 24.24 -12.28
CA PRO A 33 4.30 23.98 -11.64
C PRO A 33 4.11 23.71 -10.13
N PRO A 34 5.06 23.01 -9.48
CA PRO A 34 4.96 22.75 -8.05
C PRO A 34 5.02 24.05 -7.24
N ARG A 35 4.25 24.10 -6.14
CA ARG A 35 4.25 25.29 -5.28
C ARG A 35 5.53 25.40 -4.46
N ILE A 36 5.93 26.64 -4.21
CA ILE A 36 7.14 27.00 -3.43
C ILE A 36 6.86 26.99 -1.92
N ASP A 37 5.59 27.11 -1.50
CA ASP A 37 5.16 27.16 -0.10
C ASP A 37 5.12 25.78 0.59
N GLN A 38 5.67 24.75 -0.04
CA GLN A 38 5.73 23.41 0.52
C GLN A 38 6.79 23.33 1.65
N PRO A 39 6.53 22.58 2.74
CA PRO A 39 7.32 22.65 3.97
C PRO A 39 8.77 22.16 3.87
N PHE A 40 9.11 21.45 2.79
CA PHE A 40 10.45 20.94 2.53
C PHE A 40 11.20 21.74 1.45
N VAL A 41 10.57 22.77 0.88
CA VAL A 41 11.19 23.69 -0.07
C VAL A 41 11.94 24.77 0.71
N ASN A 42 13.19 25.02 0.34
CA ASN A 42 14.09 25.94 1.05
C ASN A 42 14.75 26.97 0.12
N GLY A 43 14.24 27.11 -1.10
CA GLY A 43 14.74 28.04 -2.10
C GLY A 43 14.15 27.77 -3.48
N VAL A 44 14.60 28.56 -4.46
CA VAL A 44 14.23 28.43 -5.87
C VAL A 44 15.52 28.52 -6.69
N ILE A 45 15.60 27.74 -7.76
CA ILE A 45 16.66 27.81 -8.76
C ILE A 45 16.04 28.29 -10.07
N GLU A 46 16.59 29.36 -10.64
CA GLU A 46 16.18 29.84 -11.95
C GLU A 46 16.79 28.95 -13.03
N THR A 47 15.94 28.45 -13.92
CA THR A 47 16.37 27.61 -15.05
C THR A 47 15.81 28.17 -16.35
N PRO A 48 16.38 27.79 -17.52
CA PRO A 48 15.79 28.13 -18.82
C PRO A 48 14.37 27.58 -19.03
N GLY A 49 13.94 26.62 -18.19
CA GLY A 49 12.58 26.06 -18.16
C GLY A 49 11.62 26.78 -17.21
N GLY A 50 12.09 27.79 -16.47
CA GLY A 50 11.35 28.50 -15.42
C GLY A 50 11.92 28.25 -14.00
N PRO A 51 11.31 28.86 -12.97
CA PRO A 51 11.74 28.69 -11.59
C PRO A 51 11.44 27.26 -11.08
N VAL A 52 12.43 26.62 -10.46
CA VAL A 52 12.32 25.27 -9.91
C VAL A 52 12.53 25.31 -8.39
N PRO A 53 11.60 24.76 -7.58
CA PRO A 53 11.76 24.72 -6.12
C PRO A 53 12.94 23.84 -5.70
N ARG A 54 13.82 24.39 -4.87
CA ARG A 54 14.93 23.69 -4.23
C ARG A 54 14.47 23.06 -2.93
N ILE A 55 14.80 21.79 -2.73
CA ILE A 55 14.35 21.01 -1.57
C ILE A 55 15.46 20.79 -0.56
N ALA A 56 15.09 20.74 0.72
CA ALA A 56 16.01 20.38 1.79
C ALA A 56 16.25 18.87 1.79
N ALA A 57 17.50 18.42 1.75
CA ALA A 57 17.83 17.00 1.73
C ALA A 57 17.45 16.27 3.04
N SER A 58 17.65 16.93 4.18
CA SER A 58 17.36 16.36 5.51
C SER A 58 15.86 16.29 5.79
N LEU A 59 15.44 15.27 6.55
CA LEU A 59 14.07 15.17 7.03
C LEU A 59 13.87 15.98 8.30
N THR A 60 12.78 16.73 8.34
CA THR A 60 12.36 17.44 9.55
C THR A 60 11.64 16.48 10.51
N LYS A 61 11.51 16.87 11.78
CA LYS A 61 10.65 16.14 12.74
C LYS A 61 9.20 16.04 12.25
N LYS A 62 8.71 17.04 11.50
CA LYS A 62 7.38 17.03 10.89
C LYS A 62 7.27 15.95 9.81
N ASP A 63 8.30 15.75 8.99
CA ASP A 63 8.35 14.68 7.99
C ASP A 63 8.33 13.29 8.66
N LEU A 64 9.11 13.12 9.73
CA LEU A 64 9.15 11.87 10.49
C LEU A 64 7.80 11.58 11.16
N LEU A 65 7.20 12.56 11.82
CA LEU A 65 5.88 12.43 12.44
C LEU A 65 4.78 12.16 11.39
N GLY A 66 4.86 12.81 10.23
CA GLY A 66 4.00 12.54 9.08
C GLY A 66 4.13 11.09 8.63
N ALA A 67 5.37 10.59 8.51
CA ALA A 67 5.63 9.20 8.15
C ALA A 67 5.10 8.17 9.16
N ILE A 68 5.10 8.52 10.45
CA ILE A 68 4.49 7.68 11.48
C ILE A 68 2.96 7.72 11.35
N ARG A 69 2.35 8.92 11.23
CA ARG A 69 0.89 9.09 11.11
C ARG A 69 0.29 8.28 9.98
N VAL A 70 0.92 8.28 8.81
CA VAL A 70 0.43 7.51 7.66
C VAL A 70 0.54 6.00 7.84
N ARG A 71 1.47 5.51 8.66
CA ARG A 71 1.55 4.09 9.06
C ARG A 71 0.43 3.68 10.00
N PHE A 72 -0.22 4.62 10.66
CA PHE A 72 -1.45 4.41 11.42
C PHE A 72 -2.72 4.80 10.62
N GLY A 73 -2.59 5.00 9.30
CA GLY A 73 -3.73 5.33 8.42
C GLY A 73 -4.23 6.78 8.52
N ILE A 74 -3.57 7.65 9.29
CA ILE A 74 -4.01 9.04 9.49
C ILE A 74 -3.60 9.87 8.28
N ARG A 75 -4.58 10.41 7.54
CA ARG A 75 -4.40 11.22 6.31
C ARG A 75 -3.53 10.56 5.23
N ARG A 76 -3.41 9.22 5.25
CA ARG A 76 -2.56 8.45 4.32
C ARG A 76 -2.83 8.78 2.84
N MET A 77 -4.11 8.91 2.47
CA MET A 77 -4.53 9.20 1.08
C MET A 77 -4.19 10.62 0.59
N HIS A 78 -3.82 11.52 1.49
CA HIS A 78 -3.52 12.93 1.18
C HIS A 78 -2.05 13.27 1.49
N TYR A 79 -1.20 12.26 1.72
CA TYR A 79 0.20 12.46 2.04
C TYR A 79 1.04 12.54 0.76
N THR A 80 0.87 13.66 0.05
CA THR A 80 1.38 13.86 -1.30
C THR A 80 2.30 15.08 -1.41
N VAL A 81 3.06 15.11 -2.50
CA VAL A 81 3.90 16.24 -2.97
C VAL A 81 3.30 16.76 -4.27
N ASP A 82 3.43 18.05 -4.57
CA ASP A 82 2.97 18.57 -5.86
C ASP A 82 3.80 17.93 -7.01
N PRO A 83 3.19 17.36 -8.06
CA PRO A 83 3.93 16.81 -9.19
C PRO A 83 4.71 17.88 -9.96
N GLY A 84 5.88 17.52 -10.49
CA GLY A 84 6.72 18.42 -11.29
C GLY A 84 8.21 18.30 -10.95
N LEU A 85 8.98 19.30 -11.34
CA LEU A 85 10.43 19.29 -11.21
C LEU A 85 10.88 19.97 -9.91
N TYR A 86 11.86 19.37 -9.23
CA TYR A 86 12.48 19.88 -8.02
C TYR A 86 14.00 19.80 -8.14
N ALA A 87 14.71 20.66 -7.41
CA ALA A 87 16.16 20.66 -7.33
C ALA A 87 16.64 20.12 -5.97
N SER A 88 17.54 19.14 -5.98
CA SER A 88 18.31 18.69 -4.81
C SER A 88 19.72 19.27 -4.88
N GLY A 89 20.13 20.02 -3.85
CA GLY A 89 21.40 20.74 -3.86
C GLY A 89 21.35 21.97 -4.77
N ASP A 90 22.41 22.18 -5.55
CA ASP A 90 22.51 23.23 -6.58
C ASP A 90 22.81 22.60 -7.95
N PRO A 91 21.83 21.90 -8.56
CA PRO A 91 22.06 21.17 -9.78
C PRO A 91 22.24 22.07 -11.01
N GLY A 92 23.25 21.74 -11.80
CA GLY A 92 23.49 22.28 -13.12
C GLY A 92 22.89 21.44 -14.25
N PRO A 93 23.12 21.83 -15.52
CA PRO A 93 22.55 21.16 -16.69
C PRO A 93 23.08 19.74 -16.97
N ASN A 94 24.16 19.35 -16.31
CA ASN A 94 24.81 18.03 -16.48
C ASN A 94 24.50 17.07 -15.31
N ASP A 95 23.81 17.54 -14.27
CA ASP A 95 23.49 16.73 -13.10
C ASP A 95 22.34 15.75 -13.37
N PRO A 96 22.32 14.59 -12.69
CA PRO A 96 21.37 13.52 -12.96
C PRO A 96 19.91 13.93 -12.72
N VAL A 97 19.02 13.34 -13.51
CA VAL A 97 17.57 13.46 -13.32
C VAL A 97 17.01 12.17 -12.73
N PHE A 98 16.53 12.22 -11.50
CA PHE A 98 15.83 11.13 -10.82
C PHE A 98 14.32 11.27 -11.02
N VAL A 99 13.63 10.13 -11.18
CA VAL A 99 12.17 10.11 -11.29
C VAL A 99 11.55 9.43 -10.08
N THR A 100 10.49 10.00 -9.52
CA THR A 100 9.78 9.40 -8.38
C THR A 100 8.28 9.66 -8.42
N ALA A 101 7.55 9.02 -7.51
CA ALA A 101 6.12 9.17 -7.33
C ALA A 101 5.79 10.37 -6.42
N ASN A 102 4.62 10.99 -6.59
CA ASN A 102 4.15 12.06 -5.71
C ASN A 102 3.67 11.60 -4.33
N TYR A 103 3.81 10.32 -4.00
CA TYR A 103 3.64 9.86 -2.63
C TYR A 103 4.80 10.35 -1.76
N LYS A 104 4.50 11.17 -0.75
CA LYS A 104 5.52 11.89 0.01
C LYS A 104 6.56 10.98 0.68
N LEU A 105 6.20 9.76 1.07
CA LEU A 105 7.19 8.80 1.59
C LEU A 105 8.19 8.32 0.52
N SER A 106 7.75 8.13 -0.72
CA SER A 106 8.64 7.77 -1.83
C SER A 106 9.57 8.93 -2.17
N PHE A 107 9.02 10.14 -2.20
CA PHE A 107 9.79 11.37 -2.40
C PHE A 107 10.83 11.59 -1.29
N ASP A 108 10.44 11.50 -0.03
CA ASP A 108 11.32 11.72 1.13
C ASP A 108 12.49 10.73 1.16
N ARG A 109 12.26 9.44 0.80
CA ARG A 109 13.34 8.45 0.70
C ARG A 109 14.35 8.80 -0.40
N LEU A 110 13.88 9.26 -1.55
CA LEU A 110 14.77 9.69 -2.63
C LEU A 110 15.58 10.91 -2.20
N ARG A 111 14.91 11.92 -1.64
CA ARG A 111 15.51 13.16 -1.13
C ARG A 111 16.62 12.89 -0.10
N GLU A 112 16.39 11.99 0.86
CA GLU A 112 17.41 11.55 1.80
C GLU A 112 18.59 10.86 1.12
N ALA A 113 18.33 9.98 0.15
CA ALA A 113 19.35 9.20 -0.52
C ALA A 113 20.28 10.04 -1.41
N VAL A 114 19.79 11.13 -1.98
CA VAL A 114 20.60 12.06 -2.79
C VAL A 114 21.16 13.22 -1.97
N SER A 115 21.08 13.15 -0.64
CA SER A 115 21.67 14.16 0.25
C SER A 115 23.17 14.31 0.00
N GLY A 116 23.62 15.55 -0.13
CA GLY A 116 25.02 15.88 -0.46
C GLY A 116 25.38 15.70 -1.94
N ARG A 117 24.41 15.42 -2.81
CA ARG A 117 24.59 15.34 -4.26
C ARG A 117 23.61 16.27 -4.97
N ASN A 118 24.10 16.86 -6.05
CA ASN A 118 23.29 17.66 -6.95
C ASN A 118 22.46 16.76 -7.85
N GLY A 119 21.20 17.12 -8.05
CA GLY A 119 20.35 16.42 -9.01
C GLY A 119 18.96 17.03 -9.15
N TRP A 120 18.35 16.74 -10.29
CA TRP A 120 16.98 17.09 -10.58
C TRP A 120 16.06 15.93 -10.18
N ILE A 121 14.91 16.24 -9.56
CA ILE A 121 13.92 15.24 -9.16
C ILE A 121 12.60 15.54 -9.89
N LEU A 122 12.26 14.68 -10.84
CA LEU A 122 10.99 14.72 -11.57
C LEU A 122 9.96 13.85 -10.83
N VAL A 123 8.96 14.51 -10.23
CA VAL A 123 7.89 13.88 -9.47
C VAL A 123 6.67 13.68 -10.37
N LEU A 124 6.28 12.42 -10.58
CA LEU A 124 5.10 12.05 -11.36
C LEU A 124 3.82 12.07 -10.52
N ASP A 125 2.70 12.41 -11.13
CA ASP A 125 1.39 12.35 -10.47
C ASP A 125 0.87 10.91 -10.39
N THR A 126 1.19 10.23 -9.29
CA THR A 126 0.73 8.88 -9.02
C THR A 126 -0.50 8.82 -8.13
N LYS A 127 -1.20 9.94 -7.94
CA LYS A 127 -2.36 10.06 -7.03
C LYS A 127 -2.03 9.63 -5.60
N GLY A 128 -0.82 9.94 -5.13
CA GLY A 128 -0.37 9.60 -3.78
C GLY A 128 -0.07 8.13 -3.56
N ILE A 129 0.20 7.37 -4.62
CA ILE A 129 0.54 5.95 -4.55
C ILE A 129 2.05 5.79 -4.74
N ASN A 130 2.68 4.89 -3.98
CA ASN A 130 4.11 4.60 -4.09
C ASN A 130 4.50 4.13 -5.52
N VAL A 131 5.79 4.15 -5.84
CA VAL A 131 6.32 3.78 -7.16
C VAL A 131 5.86 2.40 -7.65
N TRP A 132 6.01 1.34 -6.84
CA TRP A 132 5.75 -0.02 -7.30
C TRP A 132 4.26 -0.26 -7.58
N CYS A 133 3.40 0.19 -6.66
CA CYS A 133 1.96 0.05 -6.80
C CYS A 133 1.42 0.94 -7.92
N ALA A 134 1.94 2.15 -8.06
CA ALA A 134 1.56 3.08 -9.13
C ALA A 134 1.98 2.54 -10.50
N ALA A 135 3.14 1.90 -10.61
CA ALA A 135 3.59 1.24 -11.84
C ALA A 135 2.68 0.06 -12.21
N GLY A 136 2.31 -0.77 -11.23
CA GLY A 136 1.36 -1.87 -11.44
C GLY A 136 -0.06 -1.40 -11.81
N LYS A 137 -0.49 -0.24 -11.30
CA LYS A 137 -1.79 0.38 -11.62
C LYS A 137 -1.79 1.22 -12.90
N GLY A 138 -0.61 1.62 -13.39
CA GLY A 138 -0.43 2.45 -14.59
C GLY A 138 -0.37 3.96 -14.34
N THR A 139 -0.49 4.45 -13.11
CA THR A 139 -0.37 5.89 -12.80
C THR A 139 1.09 6.36 -12.77
N PHE A 140 2.03 5.49 -12.40
CA PHE A 140 3.45 5.67 -12.74
C PHE A 140 3.67 5.03 -14.12
N GLY A 141 3.24 5.74 -15.15
CA GLY A 141 3.13 5.21 -16.51
C GLY A 141 3.94 5.99 -17.56
N THR A 142 4.11 5.39 -18.74
CA THR A 142 4.76 6.02 -19.90
C THR A 142 4.15 7.39 -20.26
N GLU A 143 2.82 7.49 -20.33
CA GLU A 143 2.14 8.74 -20.70
C GLU A 143 2.37 9.85 -19.67
N GLU A 144 2.20 9.54 -18.39
CA GLU A 144 2.44 10.49 -17.31
C GLU A 144 3.91 10.96 -17.30
N LEU A 145 4.87 10.05 -17.49
CA LEU A 145 6.28 10.42 -17.59
C LEU A 145 6.56 11.37 -18.76
N ILE A 146 6.07 11.06 -19.95
CA ILE A 146 6.25 11.92 -21.14
C ILE A 146 5.60 13.29 -20.93
N GLY A 147 4.35 13.31 -20.42
CA GLY A 147 3.64 14.54 -20.08
C GLY A 147 4.38 15.38 -19.05
N ARG A 148 5.00 14.75 -18.05
CA ARG A 148 5.76 15.44 -17.01
C ARG A 148 7.10 15.99 -17.51
N ILE A 149 7.79 15.29 -18.42
CA ILE A 149 8.98 15.80 -19.11
C ILE A 149 8.65 17.07 -19.90
N ALA A 150 7.54 17.05 -20.64
CA ALA A 150 7.11 18.18 -21.47
C ALA A 150 6.69 19.39 -20.62
N SER A 151 5.79 19.18 -19.65
CA SER A 151 5.26 20.26 -18.79
C SER A 151 6.31 20.91 -17.89
N SER A 152 7.35 20.17 -17.48
CA SER A 152 8.47 20.73 -16.72
C SER A 152 9.54 21.40 -17.58
N SER A 153 9.38 21.45 -18.90
CA SER A 153 10.41 21.92 -19.82
C SER A 153 11.79 21.29 -19.59
N LEU A 154 11.84 20.03 -19.13
CA LEU A 154 13.07 19.37 -18.69
C LEU A 154 14.16 19.38 -19.76
N GLY A 155 13.76 19.31 -21.03
CA GLY A 155 14.68 19.37 -22.17
C GLY A 155 15.49 20.67 -22.28
N LYS A 156 15.04 21.76 -21.65
CA LYS A 156 15.74 23.05 -21.55
C LYS A 156 16.58 23.18 -20.27
N VAL A 157 16.28 22.37 -19.26
CA VAL A 157 16.96 22.40 -17.94
C VAL A 157 18.25 21.59 -17.99
N VAL A 158 18.26 20.46 -18.69
CA VAL A 158 19.43 19.58 -18.80
C VAL A 158 19.96 19.44 -20.23
N ASN A 159 21.30 19.35 -20.36
CA ASN A 159 22.01 19.16 -21.61
C ASN A 159 22.02 17.70 -22.09
N HIS A 160 21.69 16.76 -21.19
CA HIS A 160 21.60 15.34 -21.51
C HIS A 160 20.15 14.89 -21.66
N ARG A 161 19.98 13.62 -22.06
CA ARG A 161 18.66 12.98 -22.28
C ARG A 161 18.61 11.65 -21.54
N THR A 162 18.88 11.65 -20.24
CA THR A 162 18.90 10.43 -19.41
C THR A 162 18.08 10.63 -18.15
N LEU A 163 17.21 9.67 -17.85
CA LEU A 163 16.35 9.65 -16.67
C LEU A 163 16.68 8.40 -15.85
N ILE A 164 16.87 8.57 -14.54
CA ILE A 164 17.10 7.49 -13.59
C ILE A 164 15.76 7.14 -12.94
N LEU A 165 15.20 6.01 -13.32
CA LEU A 165 13.94 5.49 -12.78
C LEU A 165 14.20 4.41 -11.73
N PRO A 166 13.35 4.26 -10.70
CA PRO A 166 13.47 3.17 -9.75
C PRO A 166 13.26 1.81 -10.42
N GLN A 167 13.97 0.76 -9.98
CA GLN A 167 13.86 -0.57 -10.59
C GLN A 167 12.41 -1.09 -10.67
N LEU A 168 11.60 -0.81 -9.65
CA LEU A 168 10.23 -1.30 -9.51
C LEU A 168 9.20 -0.52 -10.33
N SER A 169 9.61 0.53 -11.07
CA SER A 169 8.72 1.21 -12.01
C SER A 169 8.62 0.52 -13.37
N GLY A 170 9.49 -0.46 -13.64
CA GLY A 170 9.58 -1.16 -14.93
C GLY A 170 8.24 -1.67 -15.49
N PRO A 171 7.34 -2.26 -14.68
CA PRO A 171 6.04 -2.72 -15.18
C PRO A 171 5.13 -1.63 -15.75
N GLY A 172 5.31 -0.36 -15.35
CA GLY A 172 4.48 0.76 -15.79
C GLY A 172 5.10 1.58 -16.94
N VAL A 173 6.41 1.45 -17.18
CA VAL A 173 7.14 2.33 -18.11
C VAL A 173 7.77 1.56 -19.27
N ALA A 174 7.29 1.85 -20.48
CA ALA A 174 7.87 1.38 -21.72
C ALA A 174 9.05 2.28 -22.12
N ALA A 175 10.27 1.92 -21.71
CA ALA A 175 11.47 2.72 -21.93
C ALA A 175 11.74 3.09 -23.41
N PHE A 176 11.42 2.19 -24.34
CA PHE A 176 11.58 2.44 -25.77
C PHE A 176 10.63 3.56 -26.26
N GLU A 177 9.41 3.61 -25.74
CA GLU A 177 8.40 4.58 -26.12
C GLU A 177 8.71 5.96 -25.53
N VAL A 178 9.22 6.00 -24.29
CA VAL A 178 9.76 7.23 -23.68
C VAL A 178 10.88 7.80 -24.56
N LYS A 179 11.85 6.97 -24.99
CA LYS A 179 12.93 7.41 -25.88
C LYS A 179 12.41 7.91 -27.21
N ARG A 180 11.47 7.20 -27.84
CA ARG A 180 10.89 7.55 -29.13
C ARG A 180 10.17 8.90 -29.10
N ARG A 181 9.37 9.17 -28.06
CA ARG A 181 8.49 10.35 -28.00
C ARG A 181 9.11 11.57 -27.32
N SER A 182 10.00 11.37 -26.35
CA SER A 182 10.62 12.47 -25.59
C SER A 182 12.10 12.69 -25.89
N GLY A 183 12.76 11.73 -26.56
CA GLY A 183 14.21 11.70 -26.73
C GLY A 183 14.98 11.25 -25.48
N PHE A 184 14.34 11.15 -24.31
CA PHE A 184 14.99 10.73 -23.07
C PHE A 184 15.16 9.21 -22.99
N LYS A 185 16.38 8.77 -22.71
CA LYS A 185 16.72 7.40 -22.37
C LYS A 185 16.40 7.12 -20.90
N VAL A 186 15.67 6.05 -20.64
CA VAL A 186 15.45 5.53 -19.29
C VAL A 186 16.61 4.62 -18.87
N VAL A 187 17.14 4.84 -17.68
CA VAL A 187 18.07 3.96 -16.98
C VAL A 187 17.40 3.53 -15.67
N TYR A 188 17.29 2.23 -15.45
CA TYR A 188 16.74 1.70 -14.21
C TYR A 188 17.83 1.64 -13.14
N GLY A 189 17.67 2.50 -12.13
CA GLY A 189 18.48 2.50 -10.92
C GLY A 189 18.09 1.39 -9.94
N PRO A 190 18.56 1.46 -8.69
CA PRO A 190 18.33 0.43 -7.68
C PRO A 190 16.87 0.31 -7.23
N VAL A 191 16.56 -0.79 -6.55
CA VAL A 191 15.27 -1.00 -5.85
C VAL A 191 15.17 -0.10 -4.62
N LYS A 192 16.27 0.05 -3.88
CA LYS A 192 16.35 0.86 -2.65
C LYS A 192 16.92 2.23 -2.96
N ALA A 193 16.34 3.27 -2.38
CA ALA A 193 16.86 4.62 -2.57
C ALA A 193 18.27 4.76 -1.97
N SER A 194 18.55 4.09 -0.85
CA SER A 194 19.87 4.12 -0.17
C SER A 194 21.04 3.70 -1.05
N ASP A 195 20.78 2.95 -2.11
CA ASP A 195 21.82 2.41 -2.98
C ASP A 195 22.15 3.37 -4.14
N ILE A 196 21.40 4.49 -4.28
CA ILE A 196 21.59 5.49 -5.34
C ILE A 196 23.02 6.07 -5.34
N PRO A 197 23.62 6.49 -4.21
CA PRO A 197 24.99 7.01 -4.21
C PRO A 197 26.00 6.03 -4.83
N ALA A 198 25.99 4.77 -4.38
CA ALA A 198 26.88 3.73 -4.90
C ALA A 198 26.60 3.41 -6.37
N PHE A 199 25.33 3.45 -6.80
CA PHE A 199 24.94 3.29 -8.20
C PHE A 199 25.48 4.41 -9.09
N LEU A 200 25.47 5.66 -8.61
CA LEU A 200 26.04 6.81 -9.33
C LEU A 200 27.56 6.69 -9.41
N ASP A 201 28.22 6.36 -8.31
CA ASP A 201 29.69 6.21 -8.24
C ASP A 201 30.18 5.07 -9.13
N ALA A 202 29.36 4.04 -9.34
CA ALA A 202 29.60 2.94 -10.28
C ALA A 202 29.26 3.26 -11.75
N GLY A 203 29.03 4.54 -12.11
CA GLY A 203 28.74 4.94 -13.48
C GLY A 203 27.40 4.45 -14.02
N LEU A 204 26.36 4.44 -13.16
CA LEU A 204 25.01 3.97 -13.48
C LEU A 204 24.91 2.45 -13.74
N ALA A 205 25.82 1.67 -13.17
CA ALA A 205 25.80 0.22 -13.21
C ALA A 205 25.21 -0.35 -11.91
N ALA A 206 23.95 -0.83 -11.96
CA ALA A 206 23.32 -1.48 -10.81
C ALA A 206 23.80 -2.93 -10.67
N THR A 207 24.34 -3.26 -9.49
CA THR A 207 24.76 -4.61 -9.12
C THR A 207 23.55 -5.56 -8.96
N PRO A 208 23.75 -6.90 -8.99
CA PRO A 208 22.65 -7.85 -8.78
C PRO A 208 21.90 -7.66 -7.44
N SER A 209 22.61 -7.26 -6.38
CA SER A 209 22.00 -7.00 -5.06
C SER A 209 21.07 -5.78 -5.09
N MET A 210 21.44 -4.72 -5.80
CA MET A 210 20.62 -3.51 -5.99
C MET A 210 19.32 -3.78 -6.75
N ARG A 211 19.25 -4.87 -7.53
CA ARG A 211 18.07 -5.26 -8.33
C ARG A 211 17.11 -6.18 -7.58
N THR A 212 17.47 -6.66 -6.39
CA THR A 212 16.73 -7.69 -5.67
C THR A 212 16.08 -7.16 -4.39
N LYS A 213 14.81 -7.51 -4.16
CA LYS A 213 14.10 -7.20 -2.91
C LYS A 213 13.90 -8.46 -2.06
N THR A 214 14.39 -8.44 -0.83
CA THR A 214 14.37 -9.61 0.06
C THR A 214 13.21 -9.65 1.07
N PHE A 215 12.51 -8.52 1.28
CA PHE A 215 11.39 -8.40 2.23
C PHE A 215 11.69 -9.00 3.62
N PRO A 216 12.66 -8.48 4.39
CA PRO A 216 12.86 -8.92 5.77
C PRO A 216 11.59 -8.74 6.62
N VAL A 217 11.51 -9.48 7.72
CA VAL A 217 10.35 -9.48 8.66
C VAL A 217 9.92 -8.06 9.00
N VAL A 218 10.88 -7.21 9.34
CA VAL A 218 10.66 -5.80 9.69
C VAL A 218 9.93 -5.02 8.58
N GLU A 219 10.24 -5.27 7.31
CA GLU A 219 9.55 -4.61 6.20
C GLU A 219 8.12 -5.12 6.00
N ARG A 220 7.89 -6.42 6.22
CA ARG A 220 6.54 -7.01 6.15
C ARG A 220 5.63 -6.49 7.27
N LEU A 221 6.20 -6.28 8.45
CA LEU A 221 5.46 -5.80 9.62
C LEU A 221 5.14 -4.30 9.58
N VAL A 222 5.77 -3.52 8.69
CA VAL A 222 5.50 -2.08 8.58
C VAL A 222 4.04 -1.77 8.23
N LEU A 223 3.39 -2.66 7.49
CA LEU A 223 2.00 -2.47 7.06
C LEU A 223 0.99 -2.85 8.17
N VAL A 224 1.39 -3.67 9.15
CA VAL A 224 0.50 -4.18 10.19
C VAL A 224 -0.31 -3.10 10.92
N PRO A 225 0.27 -1.95 11.36
CA PRO A 225 -0.50 -1.00 12.16
C PRO A 225 -1.69 -0.38 11.41
N VAL A 226 -1.55 -0.09 10.12
CA VAL A 226 -2.66 0.46 9.32
C VAL A 226 -3.72 -0.60 9.04
N GLU A 227 -3.32 -1.86 8.83
CA GLU A 227 -4.26 -2.96 8.62
C GLU A 227 -5.05 -3.27 9.90
N ILE A 228 -4.39 -3.28 11.07
CA ILE A 228 -5.06 -3.45 12.36
C ILE A 228 -6.03 -2.31 12.62
N ILE A 229 -5.65 -1.05 12.37
CA ILE A 229 -6.56 0.09 12.56
C ILE A 229 -7.75 0.03 11.60
N GLY A 230 -7.50 -0.32 10.33
CA GLY A 230 -8.56 -0.51 9.35
C GLY A 230 -9.55 -1.60 9.78
N ALA A 231 -9.03 -2.77 10.14
CA ALA A 231 -9.81 -3.88 10.64
C ALA A 231 -10.57 -3.54 11.93
N ALA A 232 -9.93 -2.85 12.88
CA ALA A 232 -10.53 -2.47 14.16
C ALA A 232 -11.74 -1.54 13.99
N LYS A 233 -11.70 -0.60 13.03
CA LYS A 233 -12.85 0.29 12.74
C LYS A 233 -14.07 -0.50 12.25
N ILE A 234 -13.84 -1.45 11.34
CA ILE A 234 -14.90 -2.31 10.80
C ILE A 234 -15.40 -3.27 11.89
N ALA A 235 -14.48 -3.84 12.67
CA ALA A 235 -14.81 -4.72 13.79
C ALA A 235 -15.64 -4.00 14.85
N LEU A 236 -15.32 -2.75 15.20
CA LEU A 236 -16.10 -1.97 16.16
C LEU A 236 -17.55 -1.77 15.69
N LEU A 237 -17.75 -1.46 14.41
CA LEU A 237 -19.08 -1.36 13.82
C LEU A 237 -19.82 -2.71 13.86
N ALA A 238 -19.14 -3.79 13.46
CA ALA A 238 -19.71 -5.13 13.50
C ALA A 238 -20.09 -5.56 14.93
N LEU A 239 -19.24 -5.28 15.92
CA LEU A 239 -19.50 -5.54 17.34
C LEU A 239 -20.68 -4.75 17.87
N ALA A 240 -20.83 -3.48 17.49
CA ALA A 240 -21.99 -2.67 17.86
C ALA A 240 -23.29 -3.28 17.30
N ILE A 241 -23.28 -3.72 16.04
CA ILE A 241 -24.43 -4.39 15.41
C ILE A 241 -24.74 -5.72 16.11
N LEU A 242 -23.73 -6.54 16.38
CA LEU A 242 -23.91 -7.82 17.08
C LEU A 242 -24.40 -7.63 18.51
N PHE A 243 -23.91 -6.61 19.22
CA PHE A 243 -24.38 -6.26 20.57
C PHE A 243 -25.86 -5.88 20.54
N LEU A 244 -26.27 -4.96 19.66
CA LEU A 244 -27.67 -4.55 19.51
C LEU A 244 -28.58 -5.73 19.10
N ALA A 245 -28.11 -6.58 18.18
CA ALA A 245 -28.83 -7.78 17.77
C ALA A 245 -28.97 -8.76 18.96
N SER A 246 -27.90 -8.99 19.72
CA SER A 246 -27.95 -9.87 20.89
C SER A 246 -28.88 -9.33 21.97
N LEU A 247 -28.92 -8.02 22.20
CA LEU A 247 -29.82 -7.38 23.15
C LEU A 247 -31.28 -7.54 22.74
N PHE A 248 -31.58 -7.38 21.45
CA PHE A 248 -32.93 -7.54 20.92
C PHE A 248 -33.40 -9.00 20.97
N LEU A 249 -32.55 -9.95 20.57
CA LEU A 249 -32.89 -11.37 20.47
C LEU A 249 -32.99 -12.07 21.83
N THR A 250 -32.30 -11.57 22.86
CA THR A 250 -32.32 -12.14 24.22
C THR A 250 -33.35 -11.49 25.14
N GLY A 251 -34.33 -10.76 24.57
CA GLY A 251 -35.39 -10.11 25.33
C GLY A 251 -34.89 -9.02 26.27
N THR A 252 -33.87 -8.24 25.85
CA THR A 252 -33.23 -7.16 26.62
C THR A 252 -32.40 -7.59 27.83
N SER A 253 -32.05 -8.87 27.94
CA SER A 253 -31.17 -9.34 29.01
C SER A 253 -29.71 -8.90 28.78
N LEU A 254 -29.24 -7.99 29.63
CA LEU A 254 -27.89 -7.43 29.53
C LEU A 254 -26.81 -8.51 29.73
N ASP A 255 -27.00 -9.42 30.68
CA ASP A 255 -26.02 -10.47 30.98
C ASP A 255 -25.76 -11.39 29.78
N MET A 256 -26.82 -11.80 29.07
CA MET A 256 -26.67 -12.61 27.87
C MET A 256 -26.02 -11.79 26.76
N ALA A 257 -26.49 -10.56 26.50
CA ALA A 257 -25.91 -9.69 25.48
C ALA A 257 -24.40 -9.47 25.69
N PHE A 258 -23.95 -9.26 26.94
CA PHE A 258 -22.52 -9.14 27.27
C PHE A 258 -21.75 -10.44 27.01
N ARG A 259 -22.29 -11.62 27.36
CA ARG A 259 -21.65 -12.91 27.06
C ARG A 259 -21.51 -13.16 25.56
N TYR A 260 -22.57 -12.92 24.78
CA TYR A 260 -22.53 -13.06 23.31
C TYR A 260 -21.51 -12.10 22.68
N SER A 261 -21.44 -10.87 23.21
CA SER A 261 -20.52 -9.85 22.73
C SER A 261 -19.08 -10.11 23.14
N TYR A 262 -18.83 -10.67 24.33
CA TYR A 262 -17.50 -11.10 24.76
C TYR A 262 -16.91 -12.13 23.80
N ASN A 263 -17.68 -13.16 23.44
CA ASN A 263 -17.25 -14.18 22.49
C ASN A 263 -16.94 -13.58 21.11
N ALA A 264 -17.76 -12.62 20.66
CA ALA A 264 -17.54 -11.91 19.41
C ALA A 264 -16.25 -11.07 19.44
N ILE A 265 -16.01 -10.32 20.52
CA ILE A 265 -14.80 -9.52 20.72
C ILE A 265 -13.57 -10.43 20.68
N LEU A 266 -13.57 -11.51 21.45
CA LEU A 266 -12.46 -12.45 21.52
C LEU A 266 -12.16 -13.06 20.15
N ALA A 267 -13.19 -13.55 19.44
CA ALA A 267 -13.03 -14.12 18.11
C ALA A 267 -12.49 -13.09 17.09
N MET A 268 -12.99 -11.86 17.11
CA MET A 268 -12.50 -10.81 16.21
C MET A 268 -11.04 -10.43 16.51
N VAL A 269 -10.65 -10.30 17.79
CA VAL A 269 -9.26 -10.02 18.16
C VAL A 269 -8.33 -11.14 17.69
N ILE A 270 -8.72 -12.40 17.90
CA ILE A 270 -7.94 -13.57 17.43
C ILE A 270 -7.83 -13.58 15.91
N GLY A 271 -8.94 -13.40 15.19
CA GLY A 271 -8.94 -13.42 13.72
C GLY A 271 -8.16 -12.26 13.09
N ILE A 272 -8.26 -11.06 13.67
CA ILE A 272 -7.45 -9.90 13.25
C ILE A 272 -5.98 -10.17 13.51
N THR A 273 -5.62 -10.70 14.69
CA THR A 273 -4.21 -11.00 15.01
C THR A 273 -3.66 -12.09 14.07
N ALA A 274 -4.43 -13.14 13.80
CA ALA A 274 -4.06 -14.20 12.88
C ALA A 274 -3.79 -13.68 11.45
N GLY A 275 -4.73 -12.89 10.90
CA GLY A 275 -4.63 -12.39 9.52
C GLY A 275 -3.67 -11.23 9.36
N ALA A 276 -3.79 -10.21 10.22
CA ALA A 276 -3.08 -8.95 10.07
C ALA A 276 -1.68 -8.93 10.72
N PHE A 277 -1.38 -9.80 11.69
CA PHE A 277 -0.06 -9.84 12.35
C PHE A 277 0.68 -11.15 12.12
N CYS A 278 0.07 -12.29 12.46
CA CYS A 278 0.74 -13.59 12.36
C CYS A 278 1.06 -13.97 10.91
N THR A 279 0.17 -13.67 9.96
CA THR A 279 0.41 -14.01 8.55
C THR A 279 1.65 -13.33 7.94
N PRO A 280 1.81 -11.98 8.00
CA PRO A 280 3.03 -11.35 7.48
C PRO A 280 4.29 -11.70 8.27
N LEU A 281 4.16 -12.00 9.57
CA LEU A 281 5.26 -12.48 10.41
C LEU A 281 5.75 -13.85 9.93
N LEU A 282 4.83 -14.78 9.68
CA LEU A 282 5.12 -16.18 9.36
C LEU A 282 5.25 -16.46 7.85
N LEU A 283 5.14 -15.42 7.02
CA LEU A 283 5.03 -15.52 5.57
C LEU A 283 6.03 -16.47 4.87
N PRO A 284 7.32 -16.53 5.25
CA PRO A 284 8.30 -17.45 4.63
C PRO A 284 8.01 -18.93 4.87
N TRP A 285 7.39 -19.24 6.01
CA TRP A 285 7.15 -20.62 6.45
C TRP A 285 5.75 -21.11 6.09
N LEU A 286 4.83 -20.20 5.77
CA LEU A 286 3.47 -20.56 5.34
C LEU A 286 3.47 -21.14 3.93
N PRO A 287 2.82 -22.29 3.69
CA PRO A 287 2.79 -22.95 2.39
C PRO A 287 1.94 -22.18 1.38
N GLY A 288 2.18 -22.45 0.09
CA GLY A 288 1.43 -21.86 -1.03
C GLY A 288 1.88 -20.46 -1.43
N ARG A 289 1.39 -20.01 -2.59
CA ARG A 289 1.64 -18.66 -3.14
C ARG A 289 0.50 -17.67 -2.87
N SER A 290 -0.72 -18.18 -2.70
CA SER A 290 -1.95 -17.41 -2.43
C SER A 290 -1.96 -16.89 -1.01
N PHE A 291 -2.26 -15.61 -0.80
CA PHE A 291 -2.32 -15.01 0.53
C PHE A 291 -3.54 -15.48 1.33
N SER A 292 -4.66 -15.75 0.67
CA SER A 292 -5.84 -16.40 1.24
C SER A 292 -5.51 -17.77 1.84
N ILE A 293 -4.67 -18.57 1.18
CA ILE A 293 -4.21 -19.87 1.69
C ILE A 293 -3.23 -19.69 2.84
N LYS A 294 -2.31 -18.73 2.73
CA LYS A 294 -1.36 -18.42 3.81
C LYS A 294 -2.08 -17.97 5.09
N GLY A 295 -3.13 -17.16 4.97
CA GLY A 295 -3.95 -16.72 6.10
C GLY A 295 -4.80 -17.81 6.73
N LEU A 296 -4.99 -18.95 6.05
CA LEU A 296 -5.78 -20.07 6.57
C LEU A 296 -5.11 -20.73 7.77
N LEU A 297 -3.80 -21.01 7.72
CA LEU A 297 -3.10 -21.70 8.81
C LEU A 297 -3.12 -20.90 10.13
N PRO A 298 -2.71 -19.61 10.17
CA PRO A 298 -2.89 -18.79 11.37
C PRO A 298 -4.35 -18.68 11.80
N GLY A 299 -5.29 -18.64 10.84
CA GLY A 299 -6.72 -18.58 11.11
C GLY A 299 -7.25 -19.83 11.81
N VAL A 300 -6.88 -21.03 11.33
CA VAL A 300 -7.24 -22.31 11.94
C VAL A 300 -6.58 -22.46 13.31
N ALA A 301 -5.31 -22.08 13.45
CA ALA A 301 -4.64 -22.06 14.76
C ALA A 301 -5.36 -21.12 15.74
N GLY A 302 -5.80 -19.95 15.27
CA GLY A 302 -6.61 -19.01 16.04
C GLY A 302 -7.98 -19.60 16.43
N ALA A 303 -8.63 -20.33 15.52
CA ALA A 303 -9.89 -21.00 15.79
C ALA A 303 -9.74 -22.09 16.87
N ILE A 304 -8.67 -22.88 16.81
CA ILE A 304 -8.34 -23.89 17.83
C ILE A 304 -8.08 -23.21 19.18
N LEU A 305 -7.35 -22.09 19.20
CA LEU A 305 -7.11 -21.32 20.41
C LEU A 305 -8.43 -20.77 21.00
N PHE A 306 -9.31 -20.24 20.16
CA PHE A 306 -10.64 -19.77 20.57
C PHE A 306 -11.46 -20.90 21.20
N PHE A 307 -11.48 -22.08 20.57
CA PHE A 307 -12.16 -23.25 21.13
C PHE A 307 -11.57 -23.67 22.47
N ALA A 308 -10.25 -23.67 22.62
CA ALA A 308 -9.58 -24.02 23.86
C ALA A 308 -9.89 -23.04 25.02
N ILE A 309 -10.08 -21.76 24.71
CA ILE A 309 -10.46 -20.73 25.71
C ILE A 309 -11.93 -20.88 26.11
N GLN A 310 -12.82 -21.10 25.14
CA GLN A 310 -14.26 -21.15 25.39
C GLN A 310 -14.71 -22.48 26.00
N GLY A 311 -14.03 -23.57 25.68
CA GLY A 311 -14.44 -24.92 26.04
C GLY A 311 -15.73 -25.37 25.34
N ASP A 312 -16.12 -26.62 25.58
CA ASP A 312 -17.47 -27.07 25.28
C ASP A 312 -18.37 -26.79 26.49
N ASN A 313 -19.31 -25.85 26.33
CA ASN A 313 -20.24 -25.47 27.39
C ASN A 313 -21.38 -26.49 27.56
N GLY A 314 -21.42 -27.59 26.78
CA GLY A 314 -22.41 -28.68 26.88
C GLY A 314 -23.84 -28.29 26.48
N THR A 315 -24.15 -26.99 26.37
CA THR A 315 -25.43 -26.47 25.87
C THR A 315 -25.42 -26.38 24.34
N ARG A 316 -26.49 -26.81 23.69
CA ARG A 316 -26.63 -26.80 22.22
C ARG A 316 -26.43 -25.39 21.62
N ASN A 317 -26.86 -24.36 22.34
CA ASN A 317 -26.70 -22.95 21.93
C ASN A 317 -25.24 -22.49 21.98
N GLY A 318 -24.55 -22.77 23.08
CA GLY A 318 -23.13 -22.46 23.24
C GLY A 318 -22.28 -23.17 22.19
N THR A 319 -22.59 -24.44 21.90
CA THR A 319 -21.91 -25.24 20.88
C THR A 319 -22.09 -24.64 19.47
N LEU A 320 -23.31 -24.27 19.09
CA LEU A 320 -23.58 -23.60 17.80
C LEU A 320 -22.85 -22.26 17.68
N GLN A 321 -22.82 -21.47 18.75
CA GLN A 321 -22.11 -20.20 18.77
C GLN A 321 -20.60 -20.39 18.60
N VAL A 322 -20.01 -21.40 19.26
CA VAL A 322 -18.60 -21.75 19.11
C VAL A 322 -18.30 -22.17 17.66
N TYR A 323 -19.15 -23.00 17.05
CA TYR A 323 -18.99 -23.40 15.64
C TYR A 323 -19.09 -22.22 14.66
N ALA A 324 -19.97 -21.25 14.93
CA ALA A 324 -20.05 -20.02 14.14
C ALA A 324 -18.70 -19.28 14.14
N TRP A 325 -18.09 -19.09 15.30
CA TRP A 325 -16.81 -18.39 15.42
C TRP A 325 -15.62 -19.22 14.91
N LEU A 326 -15.66 -20.55 15.05
CA LEU A 326 -14.67 -21.45 14.44
C LEU A 326 -14.58 -21.30 12.92
N LEU A 327 -15.69 -20.91 12.27
CA LEU A 327 -15.71 -20.60 10.85
C LEU A 327 -15.33 -19.15 10.54
N LEU A 328 -15.83 -18.19 11.33
CA LEU A 328 -15.61 -16.76 11.10
C LEU A 328 -14.15 -16.34 11.31
N ILE A 329 -13.43 -16.95 12.26
CA ILE A 329 -12.02 -16.63 12.55
C ILE A 329 -11.11 -16.91 11.34
N PRO A 330 -11.11 -18.12 10.73
CA PRO A 330 -10.37 -18.37 9.49
C PRO A 330 -10.80 -17.47 8.34
N VAL A 331 -12.10 -17.20 8.18
CA VAL A 331 -12.60 -16.30 7.13
C VAL A 331 -11.99 -14.90 7.28
N LEU A 332 -12.02 -14.34 8.49
CA LEU A 332 -11.42 -13.04 8.79
C LEU A 332 -9.91 -13.03 8.57
N SER A 333 -9.22 -14.07 9.06
CA SER A 333 -7.77 -14.21 8.90
C SER A 333 -7.35 -14.28 7.43
N THR A 334 -8.03 -15.11 6.63
CA THR A 334 -7.73 -15.28 5.21
C THR A 334 -8.03 -14.03 4.39
N TYR A 335 -9.07 -13.27 4.75
CA TYR A 335 -9.40 -11.99 4.10
C TYR A 335 -8.33 -10.94 4.40
N LEU A 336 -7.97 -10.75 5.67
CA LEU A 336 -6.96 -9.77 6.08
C LEU A 336 -5.56 -10.11 5.55
N ALA A 337 -5.23 -11.40 5.42
CA ALA A 337 -3.97 -11.83 4.81
C ALA A 337 -3.78 -11.29 3.38
N MET A 338 -4.86 -11.15 2.60
CA MET A 338 -4.78 -10.67 1.21
C MET A 338 -4.31 -9.22 1.07
N ASN A 339 -4.34 -8.43 2.14
CA ASN A 339 -3.81 -7.07 2.15
C ASN A 339 -2.27 -7.04 2.09
N PHE A 340 -1.59 -8.14 2.42
CA PHE A 340 -0.13 -8.23 2.47
C PHE A 340 0.52 -8.69 1.15
N THR A 341 -0.23 -8.75 0.05
CA THR A 341 0.28 -9.17 -1.28
C THR A 341 1.52 -8.38 -1.74
N GLY A 342 1.61 -7.10 -1.40
CA GLY A 342 2.79 -6.25 -1.67
C GLY A 342 3.92 -6.33 -0.62
N SER A 343 3.88 -7.32 0.27
CA SER A 343 4.96 -7.59 1.25
C SER A 343 5.80 -8.82 0.87
N SER A 344 5.70 -9.26 -0.39
CA SER A 344 6.39 -10.44 -0.90
C SER A 344 6.65 -10.33 -2.41
N THR A 345 7.49 -11.23 -2.94
CA THR A 345 7.69 -11.44 -4.38
C THR A 345 6.79 -12.53 -4.96
N PHE A 346 5.85 -13.10 -4.19
CA PHE A 346 5.11 -14.30 -4.59
C PHE A 346 4.02 -14.05 -5.62
N THR A 347 3.45 -12.85 -5.63
CA THR A 347 2.24 -12.53 -6.38
C THR A 347 2.49 -11.46 -7.42
N SER A 348 1.89 -11.65 -8.60
CA SER A 348 1.73 -10.61 -9.62
C SER A 348 0.32 -10.02 -9.54
N LEU A 349 0.08 -8.86 -10.18
CA LEU A 349 -1.26 -8.26 -10.23
C LEU A 349 -2.30 -9.20 -10.83
N SER A 350 -1.96 -9.92 -11.90
CA SER A 350 -2.83 -10.92 -12.51
C SER A 350 -3.09 -12.12 -11.58
N GLY A 351 -2.07 -12.53 -10.82
CA GLY A 351 -2.18 -13.55 -9.79
C GLY A 351 -3.14 -13.15 -8.67
N VAL A 352 -3.00 -11.93 -8.13
CA VAL A 352 -3.91 -11.40 -7.09
C VAL A 352 -5.34 -11.29 -7.62
N LYS A 353 -5.54 -10.80 -8.85
CA LYS A 353 -6.87 -10.76 -9.47
C LYS A 353 -7.49 -12.15 -9.64
N LYS A 354 -6.68 -13.16 -9.98
CA LYS A 354 -7.14 -14.56 -10.05
C LYS A 354 -7.51 -15.08 -8.67
N GLU A 355 -6.69 -14.80 -7.66
CA GLU A 355 -6.93 -15.16 -6.26
C GLU A 355 -8.25 -14.59 -5.74
N MET A 356 -8.46 -13.27 -5.90
CA MET A 356 -9.67 -12.61 -5.43
C MET A 356 -10.96 -13.18 -6.03
N ARG A 357 -10.93 -13.60 -7.30
CA ARG A 357 -12.11 -14.13 -7.99
C ARG A 357 -12.68 -15.41 -7.37
N TRP A 358 -11.85 -16.24 -6.74
CA TRP A 358 -12.32 -17.46 -6.09
C TRP A 358 -12.32 -17.33 -4.56
N ALA A 359 -11.35 -16.62 -3.97
CA ALA A 359 -11.20 -16.51 -2.52
C ALA A 359 -12.30 -15.63 -1.90
N VAL A 360 -12.60 -14.48 -2.50
CA VAL A 360 -13.58 -13.52 -1.94
C VAL A 360 -15.00 -14.11 -1.90
N PRO A 361 -15.52 -14.76 -2.96
CA PRO A 361 -16.82 -15.42 -2.88
C PRO A 361 -16.89 -16.50 -1.80
N LEU A 362 -15.82 -17.30 -1.63
CA LEU A 362 -15.75 -18.33 -0.59
C LEU A 362 -15.73 -17.73 0.81
N GLN A 363 -14.97 -16.64 1.01
CA GLN A 363 -14.94 -15.88 2.26
C GLN A 363 -16.30 -15.27 2.59
N ILE A 364 -17.00 -14.70 1.60
CA ILE A 364 -18.36 -14.18 1.77
C ILE A 364 -19.32 -15.30 2.15
N ALA A 365 -19.28 -16.44 1.45
CA ALA A 365 -20.13 -17.58 1.76
C ALA A 365 -19.87 -18.11 3.18
N GLY A 366 -18.61 -18.23 3.59
CA GLY A 366 -18.22 -18.61 4.94
C GLY A 366 -18.66 -17.59 6.00
N ALA A 367 -18.55 -16.30 5.72
CA ALA A 367 -19.03 -15.23 6.60
C ALA A 367 -20.54 -15.29 6.78
N VAL A 368 -21.30 -15.42 5.69
CA VAL A 368 -22.77 -15.54 5.73
C VAL A 368 -23.18 -16.79 6.50
N PHE A 369 -22.58 -17.94 6.21
CA PHE A 369 -22.89 -19.19 6.92
C PHE A 369 -22.56 -19.09 8.42
N GLY A 370 -21.43 -18.48 8.78
CA GLY A 370 -21.07 -18.22 10.18
C GLY A 370 -22.05 -17.28 10.89
N CYS A 371 -22.48 -16.19 10.23
CA CYS A 371 -23.49 -15.29 10.78
C CYS A 371 -24.86 -15.98 10.95
N VAL A 372 -25.25 -16.85 10.00
CA VAL A 372 -26.48 -17.64 10.10
C VAL A 372 -26.40 -18.61 11.28
N LEU A 373 -25.29 -19.33 11.46
CA LEU A 373 -25.09 -20.22 12.62
C LEU A 373 -25.13 -19.45 13.95
N TRP A 374 -24.52 -18.25 13.99
CA TRP A 374 -24.59 -17.40 15.18
C TRP A 374 -26.02 -16.95 15.46
N PHE A 375 -26.77 -16.53 14.44
CA PHE A 375 -28.16 -16.12 14.57
C PHE A 375 -29.08 -17.27 15.01
N THR A 376 -28.93 -18.47 14.43
CA THR A 376 -29.75 -19.63 14.81
C THR A 376 -29.46 -20.10 16.24
N SER A 377 -28.26 -19.83 16.78
CA SER A 377 -27.92 -20.18 18.17
C SER A 377 -28.83 -19.53 19.23
N PHE A 378 -29.56 -18.46 18.88
CA PHE A 378 -30.53 -17.81 19.77
C PHE A 378 -31.89 -18.53 19.84
N PHE A 379 -32.22 -19.36 18.85
CA PHE A 379 -33.53 -20.01 18.73
C PHE A 379 -33.50 -21.50 19.04
N VAL A 380 -32.31 -22.07 19.16
CA VAL A 380 -32.13 -23.43 19.66
C VAL A 380 -32.22 -23.37 21.19
N HIS A 381 -32.64 -24.45 21.85
CA HIS A 381 -32.68 -24.58 23.30
C HIS A 381 -31.98 -25.87 23.71
#